data_AF-A0A953UEI0-F1
#
_entry.id   AF-A0A953UEI0-F1
#
_cell.length_a   1.000
_cell.length_b   1.000
_cell.length_c   1.000
_cell.angle_alpha   90.00
_cell.angle_beta   90.00
_cell.angle_gamma   90.00
#
_symmetry.space_group_name_H-M   'P 1'
#
loop_
_entity.id
_entity.type
_entity.pdbx_description
1 polymer ?
#
loop_
_entity_poly.entity_id
_entity_poly.type
_entity_poly.pdbx_seq_one_letter_code
_entity_poly.pdbx_strand_id
1 'polypeptide(L)'
;MTTIKVFHGTRSVDAPRLCDSCESGLISRGAADSEEFVFCMRMNRRVTVRVTECNQHVDRTHPPLWALKELAWVLQVDSKRQKIGFLSAREWRRLNENEDVIPGHIG
;
A
#
# COMPACT_ATOMS: atom_id res chain seq x y z
N MET A 1 -15.08 -31.51 -18.01
CA MET A 1 -15.80 -30.24 -17.78
C MET A 1 -15.19 -29.61 -16.54
N THR A 2 -14.27 -28.65 -16.68
CA THR A 2 -13.56 -28.06 -15.54
C THR A 2 -13.92 -26.60 -15.43
N THR A 3 -14.81 -26.31 -14.49
CA THR A 3 -15.18 -24.96 -14.09
C THR A 3 -14.27 -24.53 -12.94
N ILE A 4 -13.47 -23.49 -13.15
CA ILE A 4 -12.74 -22.81 -12.08
C ILE A 4 -13.19 -21.35 -12.10
N LYS A 5 -13.84 -20.91 -11.03
CA LYS A 5 -14.14 -19.51 -10.75
C LYS A 5 -13.89 -19.25 -9.28
N VAL A 6 -13.03 -18.28 -8.95
CA VAL A 6 -13.17 -17.54 -7.68
C VAL A 6 -12.69 -16.09 -7.89
N PHE A 7 -13.60 -15.16 -7.57
CA PHE A 7 -13.40 -13.71 -7.49
C PHE A 7 -13.29 -13.28 -6.02
N HIS A 8 -12.46 -12.27 -5.75
CA HIS A 8 -12.05 -11.77 -4.41
C HIS A 8 -11.11 -12.68 -3.59
N GLY A 9 -10.38 -13.60 -4.22
CA GLY A 9 -9.33 -14.42 -3.58
C GLY A 9 -8.67 -15.39 -4.56
N THR A 10 -7.67 -14.89 -5.29
CA THR A 10 -7.30 -15.12 -6.70
C THR A 10 -7.14 -16.55 -7.23
N ARG A 11 -8.02 -16.97 -8.16
CA ARG A 11 -7.85 -18.15 -9.05
C ARG A 11 -8.32 -17.89 -10.50
N SER A 12 -7.78 -16.84 -11.14
CA SER A 12 -7.88 -16.69 -12.61
C SER A 12 -6.50 -16.85 -13.22
N VAL A 13 -6.40 -17.61 -14.33
CA VAL A 13 -5.16 -17.78 -15.11
C VAL A 13 -4.62 -16.43 -15.61
N ASP A 14 -5.51 -15.45 -15.77
CA ASP A 14 -5.19 -14.12 -16.30
C ASP A 14 -4.88 -13.08 -15.21
N ALA A 15 -5.06 -13.41 -13.92
CA ALA A 15 -4.84 -12.44 -12.84
C ALA A 15 -3.35 -12.12 -12.64
N PRO A 16 -2.96 -10.86 -12.38
CA PRO A 16 -1.57 -10.51 -12.09
C PRO A 16 -0.97 -11.36 -10.96
N ARG A 17 0.34 -11.57 -11.01
CA ARG A 17 1.05 -12.35 -9.97
C ARG A 17 1.21 -11.45 -8.76
N LEU A 18 1.15 -12.01 -7.55
CA LEU A 18 1.34 -11.19 -6.35
C LEU A 18 2.73 -10.52 -6.30
N CYS A 19 3.74 -11.13 -6.91
CA CYS A 19 5.08 -10.51 -7.01
C CYS A 19 5.08 -9.21 -7.83
N ASP A 20 4.11 -9.01 -8.74
CA ASP A 20 4.04 -7.83 -9.59
C ASP A 20 3.66 -6.57 -8.79
N SER A 21 2.86 -6.71 -7.73
CA SER A 21 2.47 -5.61 -6.84
C SER A 21 3.16 -5.64 -5.48
N CYS A 22 3.84 -6.72 -5.10
CA CYS A 22 4.48 -6.82 -3.79
C CYS A 22 5.64 -5.82 -3.61
N GLU A 23 5.69 -5.10 -2.50
CA GLU A 23 6.82 -4.21 -2.12
C GLU A 23 8.16 -4.96 -2.05
N SER A 24 8.13 -6.22 -1.60
CA SER A 24 9.31 -7.09 -1.55
C SER A 24 9.65 -7.77 -2.89
N GLY A 25 8.90 -7.49 -3.95
CA GLY A 25 9.09 -8.09 -5.28
C GLY A 25 9.96 -7.23 -6.19
N LEU A 26 11.06 -7.79 -6.66
CA LEU A 26 11.90 -7.20 -7.70
C LEU A 26 11.70 -7.99 -9.00
N ILE A 27 11.36 -7.27 -10.07
CA ILE A 27 11.15 -7.85 -11.41
C ILE A 27 12.09 -7.14 -12.38
N SER A 28 12.97 -7.90 -13.00
CA SER A 28 13.83 -7.42 -14.10
C SER A 28 13.41 -8.11 -15.39
N ARG A 29 13.19 -7.34 -16.45
CA ARG A 29 12.83 -7.85 -17.78
C ARG A 29 13.94 -7.55 -18.77
N GLY A 30 14.29 -8.54 -19.58
CA GLY A 30 15.26 -8.44 -20.66
C GLY A 30 14.64 -7.88 -21.94
N ALA A 31 15.34 -8.06 -23.06
CA ALA A 31 14.89 -7.56 -24.35
C ALA A 31 13.78 -8.45 -24.96
N ALA A 32 13.85 -9.76 -24.70
CA ALA A 32 12.79 -10.68 -25.10
C ALA A 32 11.76 -10.84 -23.98
N ASP A 33 10.49 -11.06 -24.34
CA ASP A 33 9.40 -11.28 -23.36
C ASP A 33 9.64 -12.52 -22.48
N SER A 34 10.39 -13.50 -22.97
CA SER A 34 10.78 -14.69 -22.21
C SER A 34 11.85 -14.41 -21.15
N GLU A 35 12.55 -13.29 -21.25
CA GLU A 35 13.60 -12.90 -20.31
C GLU A 35 12.99 -12.14 -19.14
N GLU A 36 12.54 -12.88 -18.14
CA GLU A 36 12.08 -12.28 -16.89
C GLU A 36 12.73 -12.92 -15.67
N PHE A 37 13.17 -12.06 -14.76
CA PHE A 37 13.76 -12.43 -13.49
C PHE A 37 12.92 -11.86 -12.35
N VAL A 38 12.26 -12.75 -11.60
CA VAL A 38 11.47 -12.41 -10.42
C VAL A 38 12.25 -12.81 -9.16
N PHE A 39 12.50 -11.85 -8.29
CA PHE A 39 13.23 -12.02 -7.04
C PHE A 39 12.41 -11.51 -5.86
N CYS A 40 12.35 -12.29 -4.79
CA CYS A 40 11.72 -11.85 -3.55
C CYS A 40 12.79 -11.44 -2.55
N MET A 41 12.85 -10.14 -2.24
CA MET A 41 13.81 -9.58 -1.29
C MET A 41 13.60 -10.13 0.13
N ARG A 42 12.33 -10.32 0.54
CA ARG A 42 11.97 -10.89 1.85
C ARG A 42 12.50 -12.31 2.07
N MET A 43 12.47 -13.14 1.02
CA MET A 43 12.96 -14.51 1.05
C MET A 43 14.42 -14.64 0.60
N ASN A 44 15.02 -13.52 0.16
CA ASN A 44 16.33 -13.44 -0.48
C ASN A 44 16.57 -14.55 -1.54
N ARG A 45 15.57 -14.79 -2.40
CA ARG A 45 15.63 -15.85 -3.40
C ARG A 45 14.89 -15.52 -4.68
N ARG A 46 15.32 -16.16 -5.78
CA ARG A 46 14.57 -16.19 -7.03
C ARG A 46 13.26 -16.93 -6.84
N VAL A 47 12.18 -16.36 -7.36
CA VAL A 47 10.85 -16.97 -7.40
C VAL A 47 10.64 -17.54 -8.80
N THR A 48 10.58 -18.86 -8.91
CA THR A 48 10.38 -19.57 -10.19
C THR A 48 8.92 -19.96 -10.44
N VAL A 49 8.08 -19.87 -9.41
CA VAL A 49 6.66 -20.19 -9.47
C VAL A 49 5.82 -18.92 -9.55
N ARG A 50 4.67 -19.01 -10.23
CA ARG A 50 3.68 -17.93 -10.22
C ARG A 50 3.02 -17.86 -8.84
N VAL A 51 3.39 -16.88 -8.02
CA VAL A 51 2.82 -16.68 -6.69
C VAL A 51 1.42 -16.08 -6.81
N THR A 52 0.41 -16.85 -6.43
CA THR A 52 -1.01 -16.41 -6.39
C THR A 52 -1.50 -16.12 -4.98
N GLU A 53 -0.79 -16.59 -3.95
CA GLU A 53 -1.10 -16.39 -2.54
C GLU A 53 0.19 -16.23 -1.73
N CYS A 54 0.23 -15.27 -0.79
CA CYS A 54 1.36 -15.03 0.10
C CYS A 54 0.86 -14.32 1.37
N ASN A 55 1.10 -14.93 2.54
CA ASN A 55 0.67 -14.39 3.84
C ASN A 55 1.46 -13.14 4.29
N GLN A 56 2.60 -12.85 3.66
CA GLN A 56 3.41 -11.66 3.89
C GLN A 56 3.39 -10.71 2.69
N HIS A 57 2.35 -10.78 1.85
CA HIS A 57 2.19 -9.84 0.75
C HIS A 57 1.95 -8.43 1.29
N VAL A 58 2.75 -7.47 0.83
CA VAL A 58 2.55 -6.04 1.08
C VAL A 58 2.40 -5.38 -0.28
N ASP A 59 1.21 -4.85 -0.56
CA ASP A 59 0.90 -4.24 -1.84
C ASP A 59 1.48 -2.83 -1.94
N ARG A 60 2.43 -2.62 -2.85
CA ARG A 60 3.10 -1.33 -3.07
C ARG A 60 2.15 -0.24 -3.58
N THR A 61 0.99 -0.61 -4.13
CA THR A 61 0.00 0.35 -4.63
C THR A 61 -0.79 1.00 -3.50
N HIS A 62 -0.75 0.41 -2.31
CA HIS A 62 -1.39 0.93 -1.11
C HIS A 62 -0.32 1.56 -0.20
N PRO A 63 -0.30 2.90 -0.07
CA PRO A 63 0.66 3.54 0.81
C PRO A 63 0.42 3.11 2.27
N PRO A 64 1.49 2.90 3.06
CA PRO A 64 1.35 2.58 4.47
C PRO A 64 0.73 3.76 5.23
N LEU A 65 0.12 3.48 6.39
CA LEU A 65 -0.57 4.49 7.19
C LEU A 65 0.31 5.72 7.52
N TRP A 66 1.60 5.51 7.78
CA TRP A 66 2.52 6.61 8.06
C TRP A 66 2.70 7.54 6.84
N ALA A 67 2.79 6.98 5.62
CA ALA A 67 2.91 7.76 4.39
C ALA A 67 1.62 8.52 4.09
N LEU A 68 0.46 7.89 4.35
CA LEU A 68 -0.84 8.57 4.28
C LEU A 68 -0.92 9.76 5.23
N LYS A 69 -0.44 9.60 6.47
CA LYS A 69 -0.41 10.70 7.45
C LYS A 69 0.46 11.86 7.00
N GLU A 70 1.55 11.60 6.27
CA GLU A 70 2.41 12.67 5.74
C GLU A 70 1.78 13.43 4.57
N LEU A 71 0.97 12.76 3.75
CA LEU A 71 0.27 13.35 2.61
C LEU A 71 -1.06 14.03 3.00
N ALA A 72 -1.62 13.68 4.15
CA ALA A 72 -2.92 14.18 4.59
C ALA A 72 -2.89 15.68 4.90
N TRP A 73 -3.92 16.39 4.41
CA TRP A 73 -4.25 17.72 4.87
C TRP A 73 -5.26 17.61 6.01
N VAL A 74 -4.94 18.21 7.15
CA VAL A 74 -5.82 18.21 8.32
C VAL A 74 -6.73 19.43 8.24
N LEU A 75 -8.05 19.20 8.29
CA LEU A 75 -9.02 20.28 8.39
C LEU A 75 -9.03 20.78 9.84
N GLN A 76 -8.57 22.01 10.05
CA GLN A 76 -8.68 22.67 11.34
C GLN A 76 -10.01 23.44 11.39
N VAL A 77 -10.89 23.03 12.29
CA VAL A 77 -12.13 23.73 12.63
C VAL A 77 -11.98 24.31 14.03
N ASP A 78 -11.34 25.48 14.12
CA ASP A 78 -11.32 26.23 15.37
C ASP A 78 -12.64 27.01 15.52
N SER A 79 -13.55 26.47 16.33
CA SER A 79 -14.84 27.09 16.66
C SER A 79 -14.69 28.38 17.49
N LYS A 80 -13.54 28.61 18.14
CA LYS A 80 -13.27 29.80 18.97
C LYS A 80 -12.52 30.90 18.23
N ARG A 81 -11.68 30.57 17.24
CA ARG A 81 -10.83 31.56 16.52
C ARG A 81 -11.24 31.84 15.07
N GLN A 82 -12.36 31.29 14.58
CA GLN A 82 -12.94 31.62 13.25
C GLN A 82 -11.97 31.44 12.06
N LYS A 83 -10.96 30.57 12.19
CA LYS A 83 -10.08 30.21 11.07
C LYS A 83 -10.31 28.74 10.73
N ILE A 84 -11.06 28.53 9.65
CA ILE A 84 -11.27 27.22 9.04
C ILE A 84 -10.28 27.12 7.88
N GLY A 85 -9.48 26.06 7.85
CA GLY A 85 -8.49 25.86 6.79
C GLY A 85 -7.84 24.49 6.80
N PHE A 86 -7.14 24.20 5.71
CA PHE A 86 -6.33 22.98 5.58
C PHE A 86 -4.92 23.25 6.09
N LEU A 87 -4.42 22.36 6.96
CA LEU A 87 -3.05 22.35 7.44
C LEU A 87 -2.30 21.16 6.85
N SER A 88 -1.05 21.34 6.45
CA SER A 88 -0.18 20.21 6.13
C SER A 88 0.11 19.38 7.38
N ALA A 89 0.48 18.11 7.19
CA ALA A 89 0.91 17.22 8.27
C ALA A 89 2.07 17.79 9.12
N ARG A 90 2.94 18.60 8.52
CA ARG A 90 4.04 19.28 9.22
C ARG A 90 3.55 20.41 10.11
N GLU A 91 2.65 21.24 9.61
CA GLU A 91 2.07 22.36 10.37
C GLU A 91 1.21 21.85 11.52
N TRP A 92 0.45 20.79 11.28
CA TRP A 92 -0.36 20.15 12.31
C TRP A 92 0.51 19.59 13.44
N ARG A 93 1.58 18.85 13.13
CA ARG A 93 2.52 18.33 14.16
C ARG A 93 3.13 19.44 15.01
N ARG A 94 3.55 20.54 14.39
CA ARG A 94 4.11 21.70 15.11
C ARG A 94 3.10 22.33 16.08
N LEU A 95 1.81 22.32 15.72
CA LEU A 95 0.75 22.92 16.55
C LEU A 95 0.23 21.98 17.65
N ASN A 96 0.40 20.67 17.48
CA ASN A 96 -0.19 19.63 18.33
C ASN A 96 0.89 18.68 18.89
N GLU A 97 2.10 19.20 19.13
CA GLU A 97 3.27 18.42 19.59
C GLU A 97 3.04 17.68 20.92
N ASN A 98 2.01 18.09 21.68
CA ASN A 98 1.61 17.50 22.97
C ASN A 98 0.29 16.70 22.91
N GLU A 99 -0.32 16.51 21.74
CA GLU A 99 -1.53 15.69 21.62
C GLU A 99 -1.20 14.32 21.03
N ASP A 100 -1.31 13.27 21.85
CA ASP A 100 -1.26 11.89 21.38
C ASP A 100 -2.50 11.59 20.51
N VAL A 101 -2.24 11.19 19.27
CA VAL A 101 -3.24 11.05 18.19
C VAL A 101 -4.30 9.99 18.51
N ILE A 102 -5.56 10.39 18.73
CA ILE A 102 -6.77 9.96 17.99
C ILE A 102 -7.80 11.12 18.02
N PRO A 103 -8.35 11.57 16.88
CA PRO A 103 -9.54 12.42 16.90
C PRO A 103 -10.70 11.62 17.50
N GLY A 104 -11.03 11.86 18.77
CA GLY A 104 -12.06 11.13 19.51
C GLY A 104 -13.49 11.36 19.02
N HIS A 105 -13.70 12.02 17.88
CA HIS A 105 -15.03 12.38 17.36
C HIS A 105 -15.14 11.99 15.88
N ILE A 106 -15.30 10.69 15.64
CA ILE A 106 -16.12 10.22 14.51
C ILE A 106 -17.30 9.53 15.20
N GLY A 107 -18.37 10.30 15.42
CA GLY A 107 -19.67 9.79 15.86
C GLY A 107 -20.42 9.15 14.71
#